data_AF-A0A536BQK9-F1
#
_entry.id   AF-A0A536BQK9-F1
#
_cell.length_a   1.000
_cell.length_b   1.000
_cell.length_c   1.000
_cell.angle_alpha   90.00
_cell.angle_beta   90.00
_cell.angle_gamma   90.00
#
_symmetry.space_group_name_H-M   'P 1'
#
loop_
_entity.id
_entity.type
_entity.pdbx_description
1 polymer ?
#
loop_
_entity_poly.entity_id
_entity_poly.type
_entity_poly.pdbx_seq_one_letter_code
_entity_poly.pdbx_strand_id
1 'polypeptide(L)'
;MVQEIWQKFNANERMAAIGAGIVVVAWIIGIASPYGIGASTVALLGAIALLAVLYLKYAPNQNINWPAPIPVLLLAISGIVALIAVVTLLQWLSLLGGSSITLLLSLLGTVVGAGMMAWYSYQEWQSSQAAA
;
A
#
# COMPACT_ATOMS: atom_id res chain seq x y z
N MET A 1 -6.97 15.54 15.10
CA MET A 1 -7.39 14.13 14.97
C MET A 1 -6.48 13.26 14.09
N VAL A 2 -6.35 13.46 12.77
CA VAL A 2 -5.48 12.59 11.93
C VAL A 2 -4.01 12.65 12.38
N GLN A 3 -3.51 13.83 12.73
CA GLN A 3 -2.16 14.01 13.25
C GLN A 3 -1.94 13.26 14.58
N GLU A 4 -2.94 13.22 15.46
CA GLU A 4 -2.87 12.47 16.73
C GLU A 4 -2.88 10.96 16.49
N ILE A 5 -3.66 10.48 15.53
CA ILE A 5 -3.69 9.08 15.12
C ILE A 5 -2.34 8.66 14.52
N TRP A 6 -1.74 9.51 13.68
CA TRP A 6 -0.43 9.26 13.09
C TRP A 6 0.69 9.05 14.11
N GLN A 7 0.62 9.74 15.25
CA GLN A 7 1.60 9.58 16.33
C GLN A 7 1.45 8.26 17.09
N LYS A 8 0.30 7.59 16.98
CA LYS A 8 0.05 6.29 17.63
C LYS A 8 0.53 5.09 16.81
N PHE A 9 0.87 5.31 15.54
CA PHE A 9 1.35 4.24 14.66
C PHE A 9 2.75 3.80 15.08
N ASN A 10 2.97 2.49 15.10
CA ASN A 10 4.32 1.94 15.24
C ASN A 10 5.18 2.25 14.00
N ALA A 11 6.52 2.12 14.10
CA ALA A 11 7.45 2.34 13.00
C ALA A 11 7.04 1.57 11.72
N ASN A 12 6.69 0.29 11.85
CA ASN A 12 6.27 -0.53 10.71
C ASN A 12 4.96 -0.04 10.09
N GLU A 13 3.97 0.31 10.91
CA GLU A 13 2.68 0.81 10.42
C GLU A 13 2.79 2.16 9.72
N ARG A 14 3.66 3.05 10.22
CA ARG A 14 3.97 4.32 9.56
C ARG A 14 4.58 4.08 8.19
N MET A 15 5.54 3.17 8.10
CA MET A 15 6.20 2.85 6.83
C MET A 15 5.26 2.15 5.84
N ALA A 16 4.37 1.28 6.32
CA ALA A 16 3.31 0.69 5.51
C ALA A 16 2.31 1.76 5.01
N ALA A 17 1.91 2.70 5.87
CA ALA A 17 1.05 3.81 5.49
C ALA A 17 1.71 4.77 4.48
N ILE A 18 3.02 5.02 4.62
CA ILE A 18 3.80 5.77 3.62
C ILE A 18 3.80 5.01 2.29
N GLY A 19 4.04 3.70 2.31
CA GLY A 19 3.95 2.85 1.12
C GLY A 19 2.60 2.97 0.42
N ALA A 20 1.50 2.93 1.18
CA ALA A 20 0.16 3.15 0.64
C ALA A 20 -0.02 4.55 0.06
N GLY A 21 0.51 5.59 0.71
CA GLY A 21 0.54 6.95 0.16
C GLY A 21 1.27 7.04 -1.18
N ILE A 22 2.41 6.35 -1.31
CA ILE A 22 3.16 6.29 -2.58
C ILE A 22 2.32 5.62 -3.68
N VAL A 23 1.61 4.53 -3.38
CA VAL A 23 0.72 3.88 -4.37
C VAL A 23 -0.38 4.83 -4.84
N VAL A 24 -0.99 5.59 -3.92
CA VAL A 24 -2.01 6.60 -4.28
C VAL A 24 -1.44 7.66 -5.22
N VAL A 25 -0.27 8.22 -4.88
CA VAL A 25 0.40 9.21 -5.72
C VAL A 25 0.78 8.63 -7.09
N ALA A 26 1.31 7.41 -7.12
CA ALA A 26 1.70 6.72 -8.34
C ALA A 26 0.50 6.47 -9.27
N TRP A 27 -0.67 6.15 -8.72
CA TRP A 27 -1.89 6.00 -9.49
C TRP A 27 -2.36 7.33 -10.10
N ILE A 28 -2.31 8.43 -9.35
CA ILE A 28 -2.64 9.77 -9.85
C ILE A 28 -1.72 10.17 -11.00
N ILE A 29 -0.40 9.95 -10.85
CA ILE A 29 0.59 10.20 -11.90
C ILE A 29 0.28 9.36 -13.16
N GLY A 30 -0.14 8.10 -12.97
CA GLY A 30 -0.50 7.22 -14.08
C GLY A 30 -1.70 7.74 -14.89
N ILE A 31 -2.73 8.26 -14.23
CA ILE A 31 -3.89 8.86 -14.92
C ILE A 31 -3.51 10.13 -15.68
N ALA A 32 -2.59 10.93 -15.14
CA ALA A 32 -2.06 12.12 -15.82
C ALA A 32 -1.12 11.77 -17.00
N SER A 33 -0.78 10.50 -17.18
CA SER A 33 0.04 10.03 -18.31
C SER A 33 -0.71 10.18 -19.65
N PRO A 34 -0.02 10.42 -20.78
CA PRO A 34 -0.64 10.50 -22.11
C PRO A 34 -1.46 9.26 -22.50
N TYR A 35 -1.18 8.12 -21.86
CA TYR A 35 -1.88 6.87 -22.09
C TYR A 35 -3.17 6.73 -21.27
N GLY A 36 -3.40 7.60 -20.27
CA GLY A 36 -4.59 7.58 -19.41
C GLY A 36 -4.69 6.34 -18.50
N ILE A 37 -3.58 5.61 -18.30
CA ILE A 37 -3.55 4.35 -17.55
C ILE A 37 -3.01 4.61 -16.15
N GLY A 38 -3.88 4.54 -15.14
CA GLY A 38 -3.44 4.40 -13.75
C GLY A 38 -2.79 3.03 -13.54
N ALA A 39 -1.63 2.96 -12.88
CA ALA A 39 -0.83 1.73 -12.74
C ALA A 39 -1.63 0.50 -12.33
N SER A 40 -2.53 0.61 -11.34
CA SER A 40 -3.55 -0.40 -11.05
C SER A 40 -4.62 0.16 -10.09
N THR A 41 -5.88 0.14 -10.50
CA THR A 41 -7.00 0.54 -9.63
C THR A 41 -7.16 -0.41 -8.44
N VAL A 42 -6.81 -1.69 -8.60
CA VAL A 42 -6.87 -2.64 -7.48
C VAL A 42 -5.75 -2.36 -6.47
N ALA A 43 -4.55 -1.98 -6.93
CA ALA A 43 -3.48 -1.53 -6.04
C ALA A 43 -3.88 -0.26 -5.27
N LEU A 44 -4.55 0.69 -5.93
CA LEU A 44 -5.13 1.86 -5.27
C LEU A 44 -6.12 1.47 -4.17
N LEU A 45 -7.09 0.61 -4.50
CA LEU A 45 -8.10 0.16 -3.54
C LEU A 45 -7.47 -0.55 -2.34
N GLY A 46 -6.46 -1.39 -2.56
CA GLY A 46 -5.74 -2.04 -1.48
C GLY A 46 -4.93 -1.07 -0.62
N ALA A 47 -4.29 -0.05 -1.22
CA ALA A 47 -3.61 1.01 -0.49
C ALA A 47 -4.59 1.82 0.39
N ILE A 48 -5.75 2.19 -0.16
CA ILE A 48 -6.81 2.87 0.60
C ILE A 48 -7.34 1.96 1.73
N ALA A 49 -7.56 0.69 1.45
CA ALA A 49 -8.01 -0.27 2.46
C ALA A 49 -7.01 -0.39 3.62
N LEU A 50 -5.70 -0.46 3.31
CA LEU A 50 -4.65 -0.49 4.33
C LEU A 50 -4.68 0.76 5.21
N LEU A 51 -4.78 1.94 4.59
CA LEU A 51 -4.88 3.22 5.32
C LEU A 51 -6.15 3.29 6.18
N ALA A 52 -7.28 2.79 5.65
CA ALA A 52 -8.54 2.73 6.38
C ALA A 52 -8.43 1.82 7.60
N VAL A 53 -7.83 0.63 7.48
CA VAL A 53 -7.62 -0.29 8.61
C VAL A 53 -6.76 0.37 9.69
N LEU A 54 -5.64 0.99 9.31
CA LEU A 54 -4.77 1.69 10.28
C LEU A 54 -5.47 2.87 10.94
N TYR A 55 -6.25 3.65 10.19
CA TYR A 55 -7.03 4.74 10.75
C TYR A 55 -8.07 4.24 11.75
N LEU A 56 -8.84 3.21 11.38
CA LEU A 56 -9.90 2.64 12.21
C LEU A 56 -9.37 1.93 13.46
N LYS A 57 -8.16 1.34 13.41
CA LYS A 57 -7.47 0.76 14.58
C LYS A 57 -7.31 1.78 15.72
N TYR A 58 -7.02 3.03 15.39
CA TYR A 58 -6.67 4.07 16.36
C TYR A 58 -7.71 5.17 16.53
N ALA A 59 -8.80 5.11 15.74
CA ALA A 59 -9.87 6.08 15.79
C ALA A 59 -10.59 6.03 17.16
N PRO A 60 -10.95 7.19 17.72
CA PRO A 60 -11.65 7.24 19.01
C PRO A 60 -13.05 6.62 18.90
N ASN A 61 -13.47 5.92 19.97
CA ASN A 61 -14.80 5.33 20.12
C ASN A 61 -15.17 4.24 19.09
N GLN A 62 -14.19 3.50 18.56
CA GLN A 62 -14.44 2.37 17.66
C GLN A 62 -14.36 1.02 18.41
N ASN A 63 -15.48 0.31 18.49
CA ASN A 63 -15.53 -1.10 18.94
C ASN A 63 -15.72 -2.01 17.72
N ILE A 64 -14.76 -2.00 16.79
CA ILE A 64 -14.83 -2.84 15.59
C ILE A 64 -14.40 -4.27 15.95
N ASN A 65 -15.30 -5.22 15.73
CA ASN A 65 -14.99 -6.64 15.87
C ASN A 65 -14.34 -7.13 14.57
N TRP A 66 -13.01 -7.11 14.52
CA TRP A 66 -12.26 -7.48 13.32
C TRP A 66 -12.35 -8.98 13.04
N PRO A 67 -12.49 -9.39 11.76
CA PRO A 67 -12.60 -10.80 11.38
C PRO A 67 -11.29 -11.58 11.56
N ALA A 68 -10.16 -10.89 11.70
CA ALA A 68 -8.85 -11.45 11.94
C ALA A 68 -7.98 -10.45 12.71
N PRO A 69 -6.86 -10.89 13.32
CA PRO A 69 -5.90 -9.98 13.93
C PRO A 69 -5.42 -8.93 12.92
N ILE A 70 -5.30 -7.68 13.37
CA ILE A 70 -4.96 -6.55 12.49
C ILE A 70 -3.65 -6.77 11.71
N PRO A 71 -2.55 -7.31 12.30
CA PRO A 71 -1.34 -7.59 11.54
C PRO A 71 -1.56 -8.53 10.35
N VAL A 72 -2.44 -9.53 10.51
CA VAL A 72 -2.81 -10.47 9.43
C VAL A 72 -3.61 -9.77 8.34
N LEU A 73 -4.52 -8.87 8.71
CA LEU A 73 -5.28 -8.08 7.73
C LEU A 73 -4.37 -7.17 6.90
N LEU A 74 -3.44 -6.46 7.55
CA LEU A 74 -2.48 -5.59 6.86
C LEU A 74 -1.62 -6.41 5.88
N LEU A 75 -1.14 -7.58 6.32
CA LEU A 75 -0.34 -8.49 5.49
C LEU A 75 -1.13 -9.06 4.30
N ALA A 76 -2.40 -9.45 4.52
CA ALA A 76 -3.24 -9.97 3.45
C ALA A 76 -3.50 -8.91 2.36
N ILE A 77 -3.86 -7.69 2.78
CA ILE A 77 -4.12 -6.58 1.86
C ILE A 77 -2.84 -6.22 1.09
N SER A 78 -1.73 -6.01 1.80
CA SER A 78 -0.47 -5.64 1.19
C SER A 78 0.11 -6.73 0.29
N GLY A 79 -0.07 -8.01 0.67
CA GLY A 79 0.34 -9.15 -0.13
C GLY A 79 -0.40 -9.23 -1.46
N ILE A 80 -1.71 -9.01 -1.47
CA ILE A 80 -2.50 -8.92 -2.71
C ILE A 80 -2.01 -7.75 -3.57
N VAL A 81 -1.78 -6.58 -2.96
CA VAL A 81 -1.30 -5.39 -3.68
C VAL A 81 0.09 -5.61 -4.26
N ALA A 82 0.99 -6.28 -3.54
CA ALA A 82 2.32 -6.62 -4.02
C ALA A 82 2.28 -7.60 -5.20
N LEU A 83 1.43 -8.65 -5.15
CA LEU A 83 1.25 -9.56 -6.28
C LEU A 83 0.74 -8.82 -7.51
N ILE A 84 -0.23 -7.93 -7.35
CA ILE A 84 -0.77 -7.11 -8.43
C ILE A 84 0.32 -6.19 -8.98
N ALA A 85 1.11 -5.55 -8.12
CA ALA A 85 2.20 -4.67 -8.53
C ALA A 85 3.25 -5.44 -9.36
N VAL A 86 3.56 -6.69 -9.00
CA VAL A 86 4.46 -7.55 -9.79
C VAL A 86 3.86 -7.90 -11.15
N VAL A 87 2.57 -8.27 -11.20
CA VAL A 87 1.89 -8.57 -12.48
C VAL A 87 1.86 -7.32 -13.37
N THR A 88 1.50 -6.16 -12.82
CA THR A 88 1.54 -4.88 -13.52
C THR A 88 2.96 -4.58 -14.02
N LEU A 89 3.99 -4.73 -13.18
CA LEU A 89 5.37 -4.53 -13.62
C LEU A 89 5.74 -5.43 -14.80
N LEU A 90 5.35 -6.71 -14.77
CA LEU A 90 5.62 -7.65 -15.85
C LEU A 90 4.87 -7.30 -17.15
N GLN A 91 3.60 -6.91 -17.05
CA GLN A 91 2.80 -6.49 -18.22
C GLN A 91 3.42 -5.29 -18.95
N TRP A 92 4.01 -4.37 -18.19
CA TRP A 92 4.59 -3.14 -18.72
C TRP A 92 6.12 -3.19 -18.82
N LEU A 93 6.74 -4.35 -18.55
CA LEU A 93 8.19 -4.53 -18.52
C LEU A 93 8.82 -4.21 -19.88
N SER A 94 8.18 -4.66 -20.97
CA SER A 94 8.63 -4.42 -22.35
C SER A 94 8.61 -2.94 -22.73
N LEU A 95 7.86 -2.11 -22.01
CA LEU A 95 7.74 -0.69 -22.27
C LEU A 95 8.74 0.14 -21.48
N LEU A 96 9.40 -0.41 -20.45
CA LEU A 96 10.41 0.30 -19.65
C LEU A 96 11.59 0.85 -20.50
N GLY A 97 11.88 0.24 -21.66
CA GLY A 97 12.98 0.65 -22.55
C GLY A 97 12.67 1.83 -23.48
N GLY A 98 11.41 2.28 -23.59
CA GLY A 98 11.01 3.32 -24.55
C GLY A 98 9.78 4.16 -24.17
N SER A 99 9.29 4.04 -22.93
CA SER A 99 8.07 4.72 -22.47
C SER A 99 8.32 6.11 -21.88
N SER A 100 7.23 6.88 -21.74
CA SER A 100 7.26 8.21 -21.13
C SER A 100 7.66 8.13 -19.66
N ILE A 101 8.42 9.15 -19.18
CA ILE A 101 8.81 9.30 -17.77
C ILE A 101 7.62 9.18 -16.82
N THR A 102 6.45 9.66 -17.21
CA THR A 102 5.21 9.60 -16.41
C THR A 102 4.77 8.15 -16.15
N LEU A 103 4.90 7.27 -17.16
CA LEU A 103 4.55 5.85 -17.06
C LEU A 103 5.57 5.13 -16.16
N LEU A 104 6.86 5.44 -16.32
CA LEU A 104 7.93 4.91 -15.46
C LEU A 104 7.73 5.29 -13.99
N LEU A 105 7.43 6.55 -13.69
CA LEU A 105 7.20 7.02 -12.32
C LEU A 105 5.95 6.37 -11.69
N SER A 106 4.88 6.19 -12.46
CA SER A 106 3.68 5.50 -12.00
C SER A 106 3.94 4.01 -11.71
N LEU A 107 4.68 3.34 -12.59
CA LEU A 107 5.01 1.92 -12.43
C LEU A 107 5.94 1.69 -11.23
N LEU A 108 7.04 2.45 -11.17
CA LEU A 108 8.01 2.36 -10.07
C LEU A 108 7.39 2.77 -8.74
N GLY A 109 6.62 3.85 -8.71
CA GLY A 109 5.91 4.28 -7.50
C GLY A 109 4.97 3.20 -6.98
N THR A 110 4.24 2.53 -7.86
CA THR A 110 3.33 1.44 -7.46
C THR A 110 4.09 0.24 -6.91
N VAL A 111 5.19 -0.16 -7.56
CA VAL A 111 6.02 -1.29 -7.11
C VAL A 111 6.72 -0.98 -5.78
N VAL A 112 7.32 0.20 -5.65
CA VAL A 112 7.98 0.64 -4.42
C VAL A 112 6.97 0.77 -3.28
N GLY A 113 5.84 1.43 -3.51
CA GLY A 113 4.79 1.60 -2.51
C GLY A 113 4.19 0.26 -2.06
N ALA A 114 3.90 -0.64 -3.00
CA ALA A 114 3.40 -1.98 -2.71
C ALA A 114 4.44 -2.84 -1.98
N GLY A 115 5.71 -2.77 -2.39
CA GLY A 115 6.80 -3.47 -1.74
C GLY A 115 7.01 -3.01 -0.29
N MET A 116 6.96 -1.69 -0.05
CA MET A 116 7.00 -1.13 1.30
C MET A 116 5.81 -1.62 2.13
N MET A 117 4.59 -1.51 1.62
CA MET A 117 3.39 -2.01 2.33
C MET A 117 3.55 -3.47 2.74
N ALA A 118 3.96 -4.33 1.80
CA ALA A 118 4.10 -5.77 2.04
C ALA A 118 5.20 -6.05 3.07
N TRP A 119 6.37 -5.46 2.89
CA TRP A 119 7.52 -5.69 3.76
C TRP A 119 7.26 -5.27 5.21
N TYR A 120 6.74 -4.05 5.43
CA TYR A 120 6.51 -3.57 6.79
C TYR A 120 5.30 -4.24 7.45
N SER A 121 4.27 -4.61 6.69
CA SER A 121 3.18 -5.44 7.24
C SER A 121 3.65 -6.84 7.62
N TYR A 122 4.62 -7.41 6.90
CA TYR A 122 5.23 -8.69 7.24
C TYR A 122 6.07 -8.61 8.52
N GLN A 123 6.84 -7.53 8.69
CA GLN A 123 7.56 -7.29 9.94
C GLN A 123 6.61 -7.14 11.14
N GLU A 124 5.47 -6.47 10.96
CA GLU A 124 4.44 -6.34 12.00
C GLU A 124 3.77 -7.67 12.33
N TRP A 125 3.56 -8.52 11.32
CA TRP A 125 3.07 -9.88 11.55
C TRP A 125 4.09 -10.73 12.32
N GLN A 126 5.38 -10.69 11.93
CA GLN A 126 6.42 -11.42 12.66
C GLN A 126 6.54 -10.97 14.11
N SER A 127 6.52 -9.65 14.38
CA SER A 127 6.58 -9.14 15.76
C SER A 127 5.37 -9.58 16.58
N SER A 128 4.18 -9.65 15.97
CA SER A 128 2.97 -10.13 16.64
C SER A 128 3.03 -11.62 17.01
N GLN A 129 3.69 -12.44 16.17
CA GLN A 129 3.86 -13.88 16.42
C GLN A 129 4.93 -14.13 17.50
N ALA A 130 5.98 -13.29 17.56
CA ALA A 130 7.05 -13.42 18.54
C ALA A 130 6.65 -12.98 19.96
N ALA A 131 5.55 -12.24 20.10
CA ALA A 131 5.01 -11.77 21.37
C ALA A 131 3.91 -12.67 21.95
N ALA A 132 3.56 -13.77 21.26
CA ALA A 132 2.58 -14.77 21.68
C ALA A 132 3.27 -16.00 22.30
#